data_AF-A0A7V9Q8M8-F1
#
_entry.id   AF-A0A7V9Q8M8-F1
#
_cell.length_a   1.000
_cell.length_b   1.000
_cell.length_c   1.000
_cell.angle_alpha   90.00
_cell.angle_beta   90.00
_cell.angle_gamma   90.00
#
_symmetry.space_group_name_H-M   'P 1'
#
loop_
_entity.id
_entity.type
_entity.pdbx_description
1 polymer ?
#
loop_
_entity_poly.entity_id
_entity_poly.type
_entity_poly.pdbx_seq_one_letter_code
_entity_poly.pdbx_strand_id
1 'polypeptide(L)'
;MTKRTFCLALLVLIATVTTTAQKPRRSQAPPRGARPAAATKTAPTVKVILANFVKAIGGEAAVRKPRSRTSTGTVEITAMGAKGAVEISQKAPNKMIVVMNLPGLGAIREGYDGTTAWSQDPFTGLREKSGAELAATKREASFYRDVELAKDYPKMVLKGMEKVSGRDAYVIEATTPEGTTPDKLYFDKETFMIVRLDSVRESPQGTIPIQAYFEDYRTVDGISMPFTVRQAVAGSDIIIRFTDVRHDAPIDDAKFSKPAPK
;
A
#
# COMPACT_ATOMS: atom_id res chain seq x y z
N MET A 1 -1.11 -34.16 11.36
CA MET A 1 -1.45 -33.15 10.33
C MET A 1 -1.26 -31.76 10.91
N THR A 2 -0.30 -30.99 10.39
CA THR A 2 -0.03 -29.63 10.90
C THR A 2 -1.01 -28.64 10.28
N LYS A 3 -1.93 -28.08 11.07
CA LYS A 3 -2.83 -27.02 10.60
C LYS A 3 -2.01 -25.76 10.29
N ARG A 4 -1.76 -25.49 9.00
CA ARG A 4 -1.26 -24.19 8.54
C ARG A 4 -2.41 -23.18 8.58
N THR A 5 -2.55 -22.46 9.69
CA THR A 5 -3.53 -21.38 9.82
C THR A 5 -3.15 -20.23 8.88
N PHE A 6 -3.88 -20.09 7.77
CA PHE A 6 -3.74 -18.94 6.89
C PHE A 6 -4.33 -17.70 7.58
N CYS A 7 -3.48 -16.87 8.17
CA CYS A 7 -3.87 -15.55 8.68
C CYS A 7 -4.11 -14.63 7.48
N LEU A 8 -5.37 -14.54 7.03
CA LEU A 8 -5.70 -14.08 5.67
C LEU A 8 -6.30 -12.67 5.64
N ALA A 9 -5.50 -11.68 6.04
CA ALA A 9 -5.70 -10.29 5.66
C ALA A 9 -4.39 -9.50 5.77
N LEU A 10 -3.81 -9.14 4.63
CA LEU A 10 -2.66 -8.24 4.52
C LEU A 10 -2.87 -7.34 3.30
N LEU A 11 -3.84 -6.43 3.41
CA LEU A 11 -4.23 -5.52 2.32
C LEU A 11 -3.25 -4.35 2.19
N VAL A 12 -2.05 -4.69 1.70
CA VAL A 12 -0.93 -3.80 1.43
C VAL A 12 -1.36 -2.56 0.63
N LEU A 13 -1.40 -1.45 1.36
CA LEU A 13 -1.55 -0.07 0.87
C LEU A 13 -0.38 0.81 1.42
N ILE A 14 0.86 0.31 1.22
CA ILE A 14 2.15 1.06 1.14
C ILE A 14 2.81 1.64 2.45
N ALA A 15 3.98 1.08 2.92
CA ALA A 15 5.20 1.70 3.60
C ALA A 15 6.02 1.01 4.79
N THR A 16 7.39 0.84 4.68
CA THR A 16 8.47 0.38 5.69
C THR A 16 9.96 0.50 5.18
N VAL A 17 11.20 0.58 5.80
CA VAL A 17 12.13 1.12 6.93
C VAL A 17 11.77 1.25 8.40
N THR A 18 12.64 0.96 9.39
CA THR A 18 13.96 1.56 9.80
C THR A 18 15.15 0.58 9.90
N THR A 19 16.29 0.79 9.22
CA THR A 19 17.45 1.62 9.63
C THR A 19 18.19 1.17 10.91
N THR A 20 19.47 0.80 10.76
CA THR A 20 20.59 1.24 11.64
C THR A 20 21.88 1.40 10.79
N ALA A 21 22.98 1.89 11.38
CA ALA A 21 23.90 2.80 10.67
C ALA A 21 25.39 2.71 11.08
N GLN A 22 26.28 3.21 10.22
CA GLN A 22 27.67 3.59 10.56
C GLN A 22 28.23 4.69 9.61
N LYS A 23 29.36 5.31 9.99
CA LYS A 23 29.93 6.55 9.41
C LYS A 23 31.48 6.54 9.54
N PRO A 24 32.23 7.53 9.01
CA PRO A 24 32.80 7.59 7.66
C PRO A 24 34.36 7.50 7.63
N ARG A 25 34.98 7.37 6.45
CA ARG A 25 36.38 7.83 6.28
C ARG A 25 36.78 8.29 4.86
N ARG A 26 37.41 9.47 4.84
CA ARG A 26 38.27 10.16 3.85
C ARG A 26 38.11 9.97 2.32
N SER A 27 38.13 11.11 1.65
CA SER A 27 38.32 11.31 0.20
C SER A 27 39.74 11.03 -0.26
N GLN A 28 39.90 10.58 -1.52
CA GLN A 28 40.97 11.00 -2.43
C GLN A 28 40.57 10.77 -3.91
N ALA A 29 41.05 11.64 -4.79
CA ALA A 29 40.99 11.57 -6.27
C ALA A 29 42.26 12.26 -6.80
N PRO A 30 42.84 11.85 -7.96
CA PRO A 30 42.42 12.39 -9.28
C PRO A 30 42.68 11.34 -10.41
N PRO A 31 42.87 11.67 -11.72
CA PRO A 31 42.60 12.89 -12.49
C PRO A 31 41.65 12.67 -13.71
N ARG A 32 41.59 13.65 -14.61
CA ARG A 32 40.64 13.74 -15.74
C ARG A 32 41.02 12.86 -16.95
N GLY A 33 40.03 12.28 -17.61
CA GLY A 33 40.07 11.89 -19.01
C GLY A 33 38.82 12.39 -19.73
N ALA A 34 38.93 13.48 -20.50
CA ALA A 34 37.77 14.16 -21.10
C ALA A 34 37.41 13.59 -22.47
N ARG A 35 36.43 12.69 -22.52
CA ARG A 35 35.71 12.34 -23.76
C ARG A 35 34.41 13.17 -23.82
N PRO A 36 33.97 13.68 -24.99
CA PRO A 36 32.75 14.49 -25.07
C PRO A 36 31.55 13.72 -24.50
N ALA A 37 30.91 14.29 -23.49
CA ALA A 37 29.74 13.70 -22.86
C ALA A 37 28.55 13.83 -23.81
N ALA A 38 28.07 12.70 -24.36
CA ALA A 38 26.73 12.63 -24.91
C ALA A 38 25.74 13.06 -23.81
N ALA A 39 24.75 13.89 -24.18
CA ALA A 39 23.86 14.53 -23.22
C ALA A 39 23.04 13.50 -22.43
N THR A 40 23.53 13.12 -21.26
CA THR A 40 22.81 12.28 -20.30
C THR A 40 21.57 13.04 -19.85
N LYS A 41 20.40 12.60 -20.30
CA LYS A 41 19.12 12.97 -19.67
C LYS A 41 19.21 12.54 -18.21
N THR A 42 19.47 13.49 -17.32
CA THR A 42 19.59 13.25 -15.88
C THR A 42 18.31 12.58 -15.40
N ALA A 43 18.44 11.44 -14.71
CA ALA A 43 17.28 10.75 -14.16
C ALA A 43 16.50 11.70 -13.22
N PRO A 44 15.16 11.71 -13.27
CA PRO A 44 14.37 12.60 -12.43
C PRO A 44 14.62 12.31 -10.96
N THR A 45 14.68 13.35 -10.13
CA THR A 45 14.83 13.14 -8.68
C THR A 45 13.57 12.54 -8.09
N VAL A 46 13.69 11.87 -6.94
CA VAL A 46 12.55 11.35 -6.15
C VAL A 46 11.48 12.42 -5.97
N LYS A 47 11.86 13.68 -5.66
CA LYS A 47 10.93 14.80 -5.52
C LYS A 47 10.13 15.09 -6.79
N VAL A 48 10.74 14.97 -7.98
CA VAL A 48 10.06 15.16 -9.27
C VAL A 48 9.10 14.00 -9.56
N ILE A 49 9.50 12.76 -9.29
CA ILE A 49 8.64 11.58 -9.47
C ILE A 49 7.40 11.69 -8.58
N LEU A 50 7.57 12.04 -7.30
CA LEU A 50 6.45 12.22 -6.36
C LEU A 50 5.55 13.41 -6.72
N ALA A 51 6.12 14.54 -7.13
CA ALA A 51 5.32 15.70 -7.57
C ALA A 51 4.48 15.36 -8.83
N ASN A 52 5.05 14.59 -9.76
CA ASN A 52 4.33 14.12 -10.93
C ASN A 52 3.25 13.08 -10.58
N PHE A 53 3.52 12.16 -9.64
CA PHE A 53 2.51 11.23 -9.13
C PHE A 53 1.32 11.97 -8.49
N VAL A 54 1.60 12.92 -7.59
CA VAL A 54 0.56 13.77 -6.96
C VAL A 54 -0.26 14.51 -8.02
N LYS A 55 0.37 14.98 -9.10
CA LYS A 55 -0.35 15.57 -10.25
C LYS A 55 -1.19 14.54 -11.01
N ALA A 56 -0.67 13.33 -11.25
CA ALA A 56 -1.33 12.27 -12.01
C ALA A 56 -2.59 11.71 -11.30
N ILE A 57 -2.59 11.66 -9.96
CA ILE A 57 -3.77 11.26 -9.17
C ILE A 57 -4.83 12.37 -9.00
N GLY A 58 -4.65 13.55 -9.61
CA GLY A 58 -5.62 14.66 -9.58
C GLY A 58 -5.18 15.91 -8.81
N GLY A 59 -4.00 15.88 -8.17
CA GLY A 59 -3.46 16.98 -7.39
C GLY A 59 -3.90 16.97 -5.91
N GLU A 60 -3.07 17.59 -5.06
CA GLU A 60 -3.28 17.59 -3.60
C GLU A 60 -4.62 18.20 -3.17
N ALA A 61 -5.11 19.23 -3.87
CA ALA A 61 -6.41 19.84 -3.58
C ALA A 61 -7.59 18.88 -3.85
N ALA A 62 -7.51 18.05 -4.89
CA ALA A 62 -8.54 17.04 -5.17
C ALA A 62 -8.51 15.93 -4.12
N VAL A 63 -7.33 15.36 -3.86
CA VAL A 63 -7.16 14.25 -2.88
C VAL A 63 -7.51 14.68 -1.46
N ARG A 64 -7.28 15.95 -1.09
CA ARG A 64 -7.64 16.49 0.24
C ARG A 64 -9.10 16.92 0.38
N LYS A 65 -9.85 17.09 -0.71
CA LYS A 65 -11.26 17.50 -0.65
C LYS A 65 -12.13 16.51 0.15
N PRO A 66 -12.17 15.20 -0.18
CA PRO A 66 -13.04 14.28 0.52
C PRO A 66 -12.62 14.05 1.98
N ARG A 67 -13.60 13.66 2.79
CA ARG A 67 -13.50 13.33 4.22
C ARG A 67 -13.89 11.88 4.50
N SER A 68 -14.63 11.24 3.61
CA SER A 68 -14.90 9.79 3.64
C SER A 68 -14.79 9.19 2.23
N ARG A 69 -14.57 7.88 2.17
CA ARG A 69 -14.60 7.07 0.96
C ARG A 69 -15.18 5.69 1.27
N THR A 70 -16.11 5.23 0.46
CA THR A 70 -16.54 3.83 0.43
C THR A 70 -16.26 3.26 -0.96
N SER A 71 -15.54 2.15 -1.01
CA SER A 71 -15.23 1.40 -2.23
C SER A 71 -15.83 0.00 -2.11
N THR A 72 -16.59 -0.44 -3.11
CA THR A 72 -17.21 -1.78 -3.14
C THR A 72 -16.81 -2.55 -4.39
N GLY A 73 -16.84 -3.88 -4.32
CA GLY A 73 -16.56 -4.74 -5.45
C GLY A 73 -16.42 -6.22 -5.07
N THR A 74 -15.64 -6.96 -5.85
CA THR A 74 -15.37 -8.39 -5.64
C THR A 74 -13.94 -8.64 -5.17
N VAL A 75 -13.76 -9.65 -4.30
CA VAL A 75 -12.45 -10.21 -3.94
C VAL A 75 -12.38 -11.68 -4.35
N GLU A 76 -11.21 -12.12 -4.81
CA GLU A 76 -10.90 -13.49 -5.22
C GLU A 76 -9.57 -13.92 -4.60
N ILE A 77 -9.50 -15.12 -4.03
CA ILE A 77 -8.34 -15.68 -3.33
C ILE A 77 -7.99 -17.00 -4.02
N THR A 78 -7.00 -16.97 -4.91
CA THR A 78 -6.73 -18.10 -5.83
C THR A 78 -6.29 -19.36 -5.09
N ALA A 79 -5.59 -19.22 -3.96
CA ALA A 79 -5.18 -20.31 -3.07
C ALA A 79 -6.33 -21.23 -2.60
N MET A 80 -7.54 -20.68 -2.49
CA MET A 80 -8.70 -21.35 -1.90
C MET A 80 -9.84 -21.57 -2.91
N GLY A 81 -9.69 -21.10 -4.16
CA GLY A 81 -10.80 -20.98 -5.11
C GLY A 81 -11.93 -20.07 -4.63
N ALA A 82 -11.68 -19.25 -3.61
CA ALA A 82 -12.72 -18.51 -2.89
C ALA A 82 -12.95 -17.13 -3.54
N LYS A 83 -14.21 -16.78 -3.78
CA LYS A 83 -14.62 -15.50 -4.37
C LYS A 83 -15.83 -14.93 -3.64
N GLY A 84 -15.80 -13.64 -3.36
CA GLY A 84 -16.85 -12.97 -2.59
C GLY A 84 -16.91 -11.47 -2.82
N ALA A 85 -17.67 -10.77 -1.98
CA ALA A 85 -17.78 -9.32 -2.00
C ALA A 85 -16.75 -8.68 -1.08
N VAL A 86 -16.25 -7.50 -1.44
CA VAL A 86 -15.42 -6.66 -0.58
C VAL A 86 -15.99 -5.25 -0.49
N GLU A 87 -16.00 -4.71 0.72
CA GLU A 87 -16.28 -3.32 1.02
C GLU A 87 -15.10 -2.75 1.81
N ILE A 88 -14.61 -1.59 1.38
CA ILE A 88 -13.62 -0.79 2.10
C ILE A 88 -14.28 0.54 2.44
N SER A 89 -14.37 0.87 3.72
CA SER A 89 -14.77 2.20 4.21
C SER A 89 -13.57 2.89 4.82
N GLN A 90 -13.38 4.16 4.52
CA GLN A 90 -12.32 5.02 5.05
C GLN A 90 -12.89 6.38 5.46
N LYS A 91 -12.36 6.97 6.52
CA LYS A 91 -12.77 8.30 7.02
C LYS A 91 -11.56 9.06 7.56
N ALA A 92 -11.47 10.32 7.21
CA ALA A 92 -10.34 11.17 7.56
C ALA A 92 -10.30 11.47 9.08
N PRO A 93 -9.10 11.65 9.67
CA PRO A 93 -7.79 11.58 9.01
C PRO A 93 -7.24 10.15 8.84
N ASN A 94 -7.66 9.20 9.68
CA ASN A 94 -6.97 7.93 9.87
C ASN A 94 -7.88 6.75 10.28
N LYS A 95 -9.14 6.68 9.83
CA LYS A 95 -10.03 5.54 10.11
C LYS A 95 -10.24 4.68 8.87
N MET A 96 -10.22 3.36 9.04
CA MET A 96 -10.46 2.39 7.96
C MET A 96 -11.14 1.13 8.50
N ILE A 97 -12.03 0.54 7.71
CA ILE A 97 -12.47 -0.84 7.87
C ILE A 97 -12.57 -1.51 6.49
N VAL A 98 -12.04 -2.72 6.39
CA VAL A 98 -12.24 -3.64 5.28
C VAL A 98 -13.16 -4.76 5.75
N VAL A 99 -14.15 -5.13 4.93
CA VAL A 99 -15.02 -6.28 5.11
C VAL A 99 -15.00 -7.12 3.84
N MET A 100 -14.48 -8.35 3.92
CA MET A 100 -14.52 -9.35 2.87
C MET A 100 -15.53 -10.44 3.25
N ASN A 101 -16.61 -10.58 2.49
CA ASN A 101 -17.63 -11.60 2.70
C ASN A 101 -17.44 -12.74 1.70
N LEU A 102 -16.91 -13.86 2.18
CA LEU A 102 -16.54 -15.04 1.39
C LEU A 102 -17.57 -16.16 1.63
N PRO A 103 -18.41 -16.53 0.63
CA PRO A 103 -19.33 -17.66 0.74
C PRO A 103 -18.62 -18.95 1.18
N GLY A 104 -19.24 -19.70 2.09
CA GLY A 104 -18.69 -20.93 2.65
C GLY A 104 -17.55 -20.76 3.67
N LEU A 105 -16.84 -19.63 3.68
CA LEU A 105 -15.77 -19.34 4.64
C LEU A 105 -16.22 -18.39 5.76
N GLY A 106 -17.05 -17.39 5.45
CA GLY A 106 -17.55 -16.39 6.39
C GLY A 106 -17.07 -14.96 6.07
N ALA A 107 -17.16 -14.08 7.05
CA ALA A 107 -16.69 -12.70 6.94
C ALA A 107 -15.29 -12.55 7.56
N ILE A 108 -14.35 -11.99 6.79
CA ILE A 108 -13.06 -11.50 7.26
C ILE A 108 -13.17 -9.97 7.37
N ARG A 109 -12.73 -9.41 8.49
CA ARG A 109 -12.81 -7.97 8.78
C ARG A 109 -11.50 -7.47 9.35
N GLU A 110 -11.06 -6.30 8.91
CA GLU A 110 -9.93 -5.58 9.51
C GLU A 110 -10.31 -4.13 9.72
N GLY A 111 -9.97 -3.56 10.87
CA GLY A 111 -10.32 -2.19 11.20
C GLY A 111 -9.26 -1.43 11.96
N TYR A 112 -9.32 -0.11 11.83
CA TYR A 112 -8.59 0.86 12.62
C TYR A 112 -9.49 2.05 12.90
N ASP A 113 -9.82 2.28 14.17
CA ASP A 113 -10.72 3.35 14.61
C ASP A 113 -10.03 4.72 14.78
N GLY A 114 -8.75 4.80 14.41
CA GLY A 114 -7.86 5.93 14.66
C GLY A 114 -6.96 5.74 15.88
N THR A 115 -7.22 4.73 16.71
CA THR A 115 -6.41 4.35 17.90
C THR A 115 -6.06 2.86 17.94
N THR A 116 -7.05 1.98 17.86
CA THR A 116 -6.91 0.52 17.98
C THR A 116 -7.01 -0.15 16.61
N ALA A 117 -6.01 -0.96 16.25
CA ALA A 117 -6.07 -1.82 15.06
C ALA A 117 -6.52 -3.22 15.45
N TRP A 118 -7.39 -3.83 14.65
CA TRP A 118 -7.98 -5.13 14.93
C TRP A 118 -8.24 -5.95 13.66
N SER A 119 -8.28 -7.27 13.80
CA SER A 119 -8.75 -8.20 12.77
C SER A 119 -9.74 -9.19 13.37
N GLN A 120 -10.74 -9.57 12.59
CA GLN A 120 -11.72 -10.59 12.93
C GLN A 120 -11.88 -11.54 11.74
N ASP A 121 -11.50 -12.80 11.92
CA ASP A 121 -11.66 -13.83 10.89
C ASP A 121 -12.16 -15.17 11.46
N PRO A 122 -12.73 -16.07 10.64
CA PRO A 122 -13.32 -17.33 11.12
C PRO A 122 -12.32 -18.40 11.60
N PHE A 123 -11.01 -18.20 11.39
CA PHE A 123 -9.93 -19.12 11.78
C PHE A 123 -9.17 -18.67 13.03
N THR A 124 -8.96 -17.36 13.21
CA THR A 124 -8.23 -16.79 14.36
C THR A 124 -9.13 -16.08 15.39
N GLY A 125 -10.40 -15.81 15.05
CA GLY A 125 -11.33 -15.08 15.89
C GLY A 125 -11.12 -13.56 15.82
N LEU A 126 -11.52 -12.85 16.88
CA LEU A 126 -11.26 -11.41 17.04
C LEU A 126 -9.95 -11.20 17.80
N ARG A 127 -9.01 -10.45 17.22
CA ARG A 127 -7.77 -10.02 17.87
C ARG A 127 -7.47 -8.56 17.62
N GLU A 128 -6.68 -7.97 18.51
CA GLU A 128 -6.01 -6.69 18.25
C GLU A 128 -4.68 -6.91 17.53
N LYS A 129 -4.27 -5.93 16.73
CA LYS A 129 -2.94 -5.86 16.10
C LYS A 129 -2.03 -4.98 16.94
N SER A 130 -0.76 -5.35 17.06
CA SER A 130 0.24 -4.61 17.84
C SER A 130 1.57 -4.53 17.07
N GLY A 131 2.56 -3.80 17.62
CA GLY A 131 3.89 -3.68 17.00
C GLY A 131 3.85 -3.24 15.53
N ALA A 132 4.56 -3.98 14.68
CA ALA A 132 4.62 -3.72 13.23
C ALA A 132 3.26 -3.87 12.52
N GLU A 133 2.37 -4.77 12.96
CA GLU A 133 1.03 -4.93 12.37
C GLU A 133 0.17 -3.67 12.61
N LEU A 134 0.23 -3.10 13.82
CA LEU A 134 -0.43 -1.85 14.16
C LEU A 134 0.13 -0.68 13.35
N ALA A 135 1.46 -0.60 13.21
CA ALA A 135 2.12 0.44 12.44
C ALA A 135 1.74 0.41 10.94
N ALA A 136 1.75 -0.79 10.33
CA ALA A 136 1.30 -0.99 8.95
C ALA A 136 -0.17 -0.59 8.79
N THR A 137 -1.07 -1.10 9.65
CA THR A 137 -2.51 -0.81 9.56
C THR A 137 -2.80 0.69 9.73
N LYS A 138 -2.06 1.39 10.61
CA LYS A 138 -2.17 2.84 10.81
C LYS A 138 -1.83 3.65 9.56
N ARG A 139 -0.85 3.23 8.75
CA ARG A 139 -0.51 3.86 7.47
C ARG A 139 -1.50 3.52 6.37
N GLU A 140 -1.91 2.26 6.28
CA GLU A 140 -2.90 1.79 5.31
C GLU A 140 -4.27 2.49 5.53
N ALA A 141 -4.57 2.86 6.78
CA ALA A 141 -5.73 3.67 7.18
C ALA A 141 -5.55 5.20 7.05
N SER A 142 -4.35 5.72 6.80
CA SER A 142 -4.09 7.15 6.61
C SER A 142 -4.81 7.63 5.35
N PHE A 143 -5.79 8.54 5.48
CA PHE A 143 -6.72 8.85 4.38
C PHE A 143 -6.04 9.60 3.22
N TYR A 144 -5.00 10.40 3.50
CA TYR A 144 -4.31 11.23 2.50
C TYR A 144 -2.94 10.68 2.07
N ARG A 145 -2.58 9.46 2.49
CA ARG A 145 -1.30 8.77 2.23
C ARG A 145 -0.72 8.96 0.81
N ASP A 146 -1.54 8.92 -0.23
CA ASP A 146 -1.06 9.04 -1.62
C ASP A 146 -0.48 10.44 -1.95
N VAL A 147 -0.87 11.49 -1.21
CA VAL A 147 -0.24 12.83 -1.26
C VAL A 147 0.68 13.11 -0.06
N GLU A 148 0.79 12.16 0.87
CA GLU A 148 1.60 12.25 2.09
C GLU A 148 2.74 11.23 2.16
N LEU A 149 3.02 10.52 1.05
CA LEU A 149 4.06 9.48 0.96
C LEU A 149 5.40 9.89 1.59
N ALA A 150 5.85 11.14 1.46
CA ALA A 150 7.11 11.60 2.05
C ALA A 150 7.08 11.78 3.59
N LYS A 151 5.90 11.80 4.21
CA LYS A 151 5.72 11.70 5.68
C LYS A 151 5.76 10.23 6.11
N ASP A 152 5.03 9.38 5.39
CA ASP A 152 5.03 7.92 5.59
C ASP A 152 6.36 7.28 5.16
N TYR A 153 7.24 8.01 4.47
CA TYR A 153 8.55 7.53 4.01
C TYR A 153 9.64 8.62 4.18
N PRO A 154 10.20 8.83 5.39
CA PRO A 154 11.26 9.82 5.63
C PRO A 154 12.58 9.55 4.88
N LYS A 155 12.77 8.34 4.32
CA LYS A 155 13.88 8.01 3.40
C LYS A 155 13.32 7.41 2.12
N MET A 156 13.67 8.00 0.98
CA MET A 156 13.27 7.51 -0.35
C MET A 156 14.44 7.66 -1.32
N VAL A 157 14.80 6.59 -2.01
CA VAL A 157 15.99 6.51 -2.89
C VAL A 157 15.62 5.91 -4.24
N LEU A 158 15.78 6.66 -5.32
CA LEU A 158 15.67 6.13 -6.68
C LEU A 158 16.82 5.15 -6.94
N LYS A 159 16.48 3.89 -7.25
CA LYS A 159 17.44 2.81 -7.54
C LYS A 159 17.71 2.63 -9.04
N GLY A 160 16.86 3.20 -9.89
CA GLY A 160 16.93 3.10 -11.34
C GLY A 160 15.55 2.82 -11.92
N MET A 161 15.50 1.94 -12.91
CA MET A 161 14.27 1.52 -13.56
C MET A 161 14.26 -0.01 -13.73
N GLU A 162 13.10 -0.62 -13.53
CA GLU A 162 12.80 -2.04 -13.78
C GLU A 162 11.56 -2.12 -14.70
N LYS A 163 11.28 -3.28 -15.31
CA LYS A 163 10.06 -3.47 -16.10
C LYS A 163 8.94 -4.09 -15.25
N VAL A 164 7.75 -3.49 -15.31
CA VAL A 164 6.52 -4.01 -14.69
C VAL A 164 5.48 -4.20 -15.80
N SER A 165 5.05 -5.44 -16.01
CA SER A 165 4.10 -5.82 -17.07
C SER A 165 4.49 -5.24 -18.45
N GLY A 166 5.77 -5.33 -18.80
CA GLY A 166 6.36 -4.83 -20.05
C GLY A 166 6.72 -3.33 -20.04
N ARG A 167 6.02 -2.49 -19.27
CA ARG A 167 6.27 -1.05 -19.16
C ARG A 167 7.49 -0.74 -18.31
N ASP A 168 8.14 0.38 -18.59
CA ASP A 168 9.25 0.89 -17.78
C ASP A 168 8.71 1.59 -16.52
N ALA A 169 9.24 1.26 -15.34
CA ALA A 169 8.90 1.94 -14.10
C ALA A 169 10.15 2.38 -13.33
N TYR A 170 10.13 3.60 -12.79
CA TYR A 170 11.10 4.09 -11.82
C TYR A 170 10.95 3.34 -10.49
N VAL A 171 12.05 2.78 -9.98
CA VAL A 171 12.05 2.01 -8.73
C VAL A 171 12.60 2.88 -7.61
N ILE A 172 11.76 3.22 -6.64
CA ILE A 172 12.14 3.95 -5.44
C ILE A 172 12.10 2.99 -4.26
N GLU A 173 13.26 2.72 -3.66
CA GLU A 173 13.31 2.16 -2.30
C GLU A 173 12.78 3.25 -1.35
N ALA A 174 11.59 3.02 -0.83
CA ALA A 174 10.81 3.96 -0.04
C ALA A 174 10.56 3.37 1.34
N THR A 175 10.74 4.17 2.38
CA THR A 175 11.21 3.60 3.65
C THR A 175 10.71 4.42 4.89
N THR A 176 9.91 3.82 5.84
CA THR A 176 9.02 4.42 6.92
C THR A 176 9.70 4.76 8.29
N PRO A 177 9.04 4.74 9.48
CA PRO A 177 9.73 4.70 10.79
C PRO A 177 10.00 3.35 11.51
N GLU A 178 9.43 2.18 11.19
CA GLU A 178 9.57 0.95 12.05
C GLU A 178 10.15 -0.36 11.44
N GLY A 179 10.10 -0.63 10.14
CA GLY A 179 10.43 -1.96 9.56
C GLY A 179 11.72 -2.05 8.73
N THR A 180 12.76 -2.75 9.18
CA THR A 180 14.13 -2.78 8.61
C THR A 180 14.30 -2.93 7.09
N THR A 181 13.37 -3.59 6.40
CA THR A 181 13.43 -3.82 4.95
C THR A 181 12.79 -2.66 4.16
N PRO A 182 13.42 -2.17 3.09
CA PRO A 182 12.77 -1.25 2.15
C PRO A 182 11.57 -1.85 1.41
N ASP A 183 10.45 -1.14 1.45
CA ASP A 183 9.42 -1.25 0.41
C ASP A 183 9.99 -0.70 -0.91
N LYS A 184 9.63 -1.29 -2.06
CA LYS A 184 9.94 -0.77 -3.40
C LYS A 184 8.67 -0.23 -4.08
N LEU A 185 8.63 1.07 -4.32
CA LEU A 185 7.62 1.69 -5.18
C LEU A 185 8.05 1.64 -6.65
N TYR A 186 7.14 1.19 -7.51
CA TYR A 186 7.32 1.18 -8.96
C TYR A 186 6.39 2.22 -9.59
N PHE A 187 6.94 3.39 -9.94
CA PHE A 187 6.21 4.45 -10.63
C PHE A 187 6.39 4.32 -12.14
N ASP A 188 5.32 4.09 -12.89
CA ASP A 188 5.36 4.03 -14.36
C ASP A 188 5.99 5.30 -14.97
N LYS A 189 6.87 5.12 -15.95
CA LYS A 189 7.71 6.20 -16.51
C LYS A 189 6.92 7.30 -17.24
N GLU A 190 5.75 6.96 -17.78
CA GLU A 190 5.00 7.82 -18.70
C GLU A 190 3.85 8.53 -17.98
N THR A 191 3.15 7.79 -17.11
CA THR A 191 1.99 8.26 -16.33
C THR A 191 2.36 8.73 -14.92
N PHE A 192 3.54 8.37 -14.40
CA PHE A 192 3.95 8.55 -13.00
C PHE A 192 3.03 7.88 -11.96
N MET A 193 2.13 6.98 -12.38
CA MET A 193 1.29 6.20 -11.47
C MET A 193 2.09 5.07 -10.81
N ILE A 194 1.81 4.78 -9.54
CA ILE A 194 2.34 3.58 -8.88
C ILE A 194 1.66 2.36 -9.53
N VAL A 195 2.43 1.51 -10.20
CA VAL A 195 1.92 0.28 -10.85
C VAL A 195 2.22 -0.98 -10.04
N ARG A 196 3.19 -0.91 -9.13
CA ARG A 196 3.54 -2.00 -8.21
C ARG A 196 4.16 -1.49 -6.91
N LEU A 197 3.95 -2.23 -5.84
CA LEU A 197 4.71 -2.16 -4.60
C LEU A 197 5.22 -3.56 -4.25
N ASP A 198 6.52 -3.71 -4.00
CA ASP A 198 7.05 -4.85 -3.24
C ASP A 198 7.24 -4.44 -1.79
N SER A 199 6.78 -5.26 -0.86
CA SER A 199 6.87 -5.01 0.57
C SER A 199 7.13 -6.30 1.34
N VAL A 200 7.61 -6.15 2.58
CA VAL A 200 7.60 -7.24 3.58
C VAL A 200 6.64 -6.83 4.70
N ARG A 201 5.84 -7.78 5.18
CA ARG A 201 4.91 -7.59 6.28
C ARG A 201 5.19 -8.60 7.39
N GLU A 202 5.24 -8.12 8.62
CA GLU A 202 5.33 -8.98 9.81
C GLU A 202 3.95 -9.50 10.19
N SER A 203 3.91 -10.73 10.69
CA SER A 203 2.70 -11.41 11.16
C SER A 203 3.08 -12.36 12.31
N PRO A 204 2.11 -12.87 13.10
CA PRO A 204 2.37 -13.92 14.09
C PRO A 204 2.93 -15.23 13.51
N GLN A 205 2.90 -15.40 12.17
CA GLN A 205 3.45 -16.54 11.44
C GLN A 205 4.85 -16.27 10.84
N GLY A 206 5.41 -15.07 11.06
CA GLY A 206 6.70 -14.63 10.52
C GLY A 206 6.56 -13.52 9.46
N THR A 207 7.64 -13.27 8.72
CA THR A 207 7.67 -12.27 7.64
C THR A 207 7.11 -12.82 6.33
N ILE A 208 6.23 -12.04 5.69
CA ILE A 208 5.52 -12.38 4.47
C ILE A 208 5.89 -11.35 3.39
N PRO A 209 6.58 -11.75 2.30
CA PRO A 209 6.81 -10.88 1.16
C PRO A 209 5.52 -10.76 0.32
N ILE A 210 5.18 -9.54 -0.08
CA ILE A 210 3.96 -9.21 -0.84
C ILE A 210 4.31 -8.30 -2.00
N GLN A 211 3.84 -8.67 -3.20
CA GLN A 211 3.87 -7.81 -4.39
C GLN A 211 2.44 -7.35 -4.71
N ALA A 212 2.12 -6.10 -4.41
CA ALA A 212 0.86 -5.48 -4.81
C ALA A 212 1.01 -4.84 -6.21
N TYR A 213 0.08 -5.13 -7.12
CA TYR A 213 -0.01 -4.60 -8.47
C TYR A 213 -1.26 -3.73 -8.57
N PHE A 214 -1.13 -2.53 -9.13
CA PHE A 214 -2.19 -1.53 -9.21
C PHE A 214 -2.56 -1.31 -10.69
N GLU A 215 -3.81 -1.65 -11.02
CA GLU A 215 -4.29 -1.84 -12.38
C GLU A 215 -5.66 -1.16 -12.56
N ASP A 216 -6.08 -0.94 -13.81
CA ASP A 216 -7.39 -0.33 -14.14
C ASP A 216 -7.59 1.03 -13.44
N TYR A 217 -6.68 1.98 -13.68
CA TYR A 217 -6.77 3.33 -13.10
C TYR A 217 -7.94 4.12 -13.69
N ARG A 218 -8.84 4.60 -12.83
CA ARG A 218 -10.02 5.41 -13.22
C ARG A 218 -10.16 6.64 -12.34
N THR A 219 -10.77 7.69 -12.89
CA THR A 219 -11.01 8.96 -12.19
C THR A 219 -12.39 8.98 -11.55
N VAL A 220 -12.46 9.29 -10.25
CA VAL A 220 -13.69 9.47 -9.47
C VAL A 220 -13.57 10.81 -8.71
N ASP A 221 -14.54 11.71 -8.90
CA ASP A 221 -14.55 13.07 -8.32
C ASP A 221 -13.28 13.91 -8.56
N GLY A 222 -12.57 13.63 -9.65
CA GLY A 222 -11.29 14.26 -10.02
C GLY A 222 -10.05 13.57 -9.46
N ILE A 223 -10.20 12.52 -8.66
CA ILE A 223 -9.11 11.71 -8.10
C ILE A 223 -8.94 10.43 -8.93
N SER A 224 -7.72 10.15 -9.41
CA SER A 224 -7.44 8.92 -10.18
C SER A 224 -6.85 7.81 -9.29
N MET A 225 -7.48 6.63 -9.31
CA MET A 225 -7.18 5.51 -8.40
C MET A 225 -7.40 4.14 -9.08
N PRO A 226 -6.75 3.06 -8.62
CA PRO A 226 -6.84 1.75 -9.27
C PRO A 226 -8.15 1.03 -8.92
N PHE A 227 -8.88 0.57 -9.95
CA PHE A 227 -10.07 -0.27 -9.81
C PHE A 227 -9.73 -1.77 -9.75
N THR A 228 -8.49 -2.18 -10.05
CA THR A 228 -7.98 -3.52 -9.75
C THR A 228 -6.73 -3.43 -8.88
N VAL A 229 -6.69 -4.25 -7.82
CA VAL A 229 -5.50 -4.47 -6.99
C VAL A 229 -5.26 -5.96 -6.88
N ARG A 230 -4.10 -6.44 -7.34
CA ARG A 230 -3.69 -7.86 -7.20
C ARG A 230 -2.48 -7.96 -6.28
N GLN A 231 -2.58 -8.78 -5.25
CA GLN A 231 -1.54 -9.01 -4.26
C GLN A 231 -1.03 -10.44 -4.37
N ALA A 232 0.18 -10.60 -4.91
CA ALA A 232 0.88 -11.88 -4.91
C ALA A 232 1.52 -12.09 -3.53
N VAL A 233 1.04 -13.12 -2.80
CA VAL A 233 1.39 -13.46 -1.43
C VAL A 233 1.71 -14.95 -1.36
N ALA A 234 2.92 -15.31 -0.90
CA ALA A 234 3.33 -16.69 -0.63
C ALA A 234 3.06 -17.74 -1.77
N GLY A 235 3.07 -17.30 -3.04
CA GLY A 235 2.79 -18.16 -4.20
C GLY A 235 1.30 -18.28 -4.58
N SER A 236 0.47 -17.33 -4.16
CA SER A 236 -0.94 -17.21 -4.56
C SER A 236 -1.32 -15.74 -4.73
N ASP A 237 -2.47 -15.46 -5.35
CA ASP A 237 -2.97 -14.10 -5.57
C ASP A 237 -4.24 -13.84 -4.76
N ILE A 238 -4.31 -12.65 -4.15
CA ILE A 238 -5.56 -12.01 -3.71
C ILE A 238 -5.87 -10.90 -4.72
N ILE A 239 -7.00 -11.00 -5.41
CA ILE A 239 -7.41 -10.06 -6.47
C ILE A 239 -8.66 -9.32 -6.00
N ILE A 240 -8.55 -8.01 -5.82
CA ILE A 240 -9.70 -7.11 -5.63
C ILE A 240 -10.00 -6.40 -6.93
N ARG A 241 -11.29 -6.33 -7.27
CA ARG A 241 -11.82 -5.52 -8.37
C ARG A 241 -12.97 -4.66 -7.85
N PHE A 242 -12.76 -3.36 -7.79
CA PHE A 242 -13.77 -2.39 -7.41
C PHE A 242 -14.76 -2.18 -8.55
N THR A 243 -16.03 -2.00 -8.21
CA THR A 243 -17.12 -1.72 -9.15
C THR A 243 -17.70 -0.32 -8.94
N ASP A 244 -17.64 0.18 -7.71
CA ASP A 244 -18.22 1.46 -7.30
C ASP A 244 -17.34 2.08 -6.20
N VAL A 245 -17.08 3.38 -6.29
CA VAL A 245 -16.36 4.18 -5.31
C VAL A 245 -17.11 5.48 -5.11
N ARG A 246 -17.37 5.85 -3.85
CA ARG A 246 -18.12 7.05 -3.47
C ARG A 246 -17.36 7.84 -2.41
N HIS A 247 -17.19 9.13 -2.65
CA HIS A 247 -16.65 10.05 -1.65
C HIS A 247 -17.76 10.74 -0.87
N ASP A 248 -17.44 11.21 0.34
CA ASP A 248 -18.27 12.07 1.19
C ASP A 248 -19.67 11.53 1.57
N ALA A 249 -19.92 10.25 1.30
CA ALA A 249 -21.05 9.51 1.86
C ALA A 249 -20.94 9.49 3.40
N PRO A 250 -22.05 9.69 4.15
CA PRO A 250 -22.04 9.58 5.60
C PRO A 250 -21.58 8.20 6.08
N ILE A 251 -20.61 8.16 6.99
CA ILE A 251 -20.15 6.94 7.66
C ILE A 251 -20.12 7.20 9.17
N ASP A 252 -20.83 6.37 9.93
CA ASP A 252 -20.80 6.38 11.40
C ASP A 252 -19.41 5.94 11.91
N ASP A 253 -18.93 6.57 12.98
CA ASP A 253 -17.65 6.23 13.59
C ASP A 253 -17.65 4.83 14.24
N ALA A 254 -18.81 4.37 14.72
CA ALA A 254 -18.98 3.02 15.28
C ALA A 254 -18.72 1.91 14.26
N LYS A 255 -18.72 2.21 12.95
CA LYS A 255 -18.38 1.26 11.87
C LYS A 255 -16.90 0.84 11.91
N PHE A 256 -16.01 1.67 12.46
CA PHE A 256 -14.57 1.40 12.52
C PHE A 256 -14.12 0.76 13.84
N SER A 257 -14.91 0.93 14.90
CA SER A 257 -14.63 0.40 16.24
C SER A 257 -14.49 -1.12 16.26
N LYS A 258 -13.57 -1.62 17.09
CA LYS A 258 -13.46 -3.05 17.37
C LYS A 258 -14.82 -3.59 17.86
N PRO A 259 -15.39 -4.65 17.25
CA PRO A 259 -16.65 -5.20 17.71
C PRO A 259 -16.51 -5.76 19.13
N ALA A 260 -17.62 -5.78 19.88
CA ALA A 260 -17.67 -6.50 21.14
C ALA A 260 -17.44 -8.02 20.92
N PRO A 261 -16.87 -8.74 21.90
CA PRO A 261 -16.87 -10.20 21.90
C PRO A 261 -18.30 -10.76 21.77
N LYS A 262 -18.41 -11.94 21.17
CA LYS A 262 -19.62 -12.77 21.19
C LYS A 262 -19.44 -13.90 22.20
#